data_AF-A0A843KCT1-F1
#
_entry.id   AF-A0A843KCT1-F1
#
_cell.length_a   1.000
_cell.length_b   1.000
_cell.length_c   1.000
_cell.angle_alpha   90.00
_cell.angle_beta   90.00
_cell.angle_gamma   90.00
#
_symmetry.space_group_name_H-M   'P 1'
#
loop_
_entity.id
_entity.type
_entity.pdbx_description
1 polymer ?
#
loop_
_entity_poly.entity_id
_entity_poly.type
_entity_poly.pdbx_seq_one_letter_code
_entity_poly.pdbx_strand_id
1 'polypeptide(L)'
;MAEDKLAEGARRFKEKMNAGAYKEAAKIKSDLGLPNSMLQDAVKSAYDANMKKGDYSLAAELAKQYDLPSDHRLEAAQRSFYRKIDSEFYRAAAEYAKEFGLPEDMVRQAAIQAFNKSMSMGMVKNAAEIADDFDLPRPMKQEAAKKSFEQHMQAGLYRKALKIAQKYDLPEEMVAEAEKKIS
;
A
#
# COMPACT_ATOMS: atom_id res chain seq x y z
N MET A 1 20.35 -35.36 18.74
CA MET A 1 21.13 -34.92 17.55
C MET A 1 20.34 -33.95 16.66
N ALA A 2 19.19 -34.33 16.08
CA ALA A 2 18.38 -33.41 15.26
C ALA A 2 17.48 -32.48 16.10
N GLU A 3 16.82 -33.01 17.13
CA GLU A 3 16.01 -32.21 18.07
C GLU A 3 16.84 -31.15 18.80
N ASP A 4 18.04 -31.51 19.27
CA ASP A 4 18.97 -30.57 19.90
C ASP A 4 19.37 -29.42 18.96
N LYS A 5 19.51 -29.69 17.66
CA LYS A 5 19.85 -28.68 16.65
C LYS A 5 18.71 -27.70 16.41
N LEU A 6 17.46 -28.17 16.42
CA LEU A 6 16.28 -27.31 16.29
C LEU A 6 16.06 -26.46 17.54
N ALA A 7 16.23 -27.04 18.74
CA ALA A 7 16.13 -26.33 20.00
C ALA A 7 17.19 -25.22 20.11
N GLU A 8 18.44 -25.54 19.77
CA GLU A 8 19.53 -24.54 19.71
C GLU A 8 19.26 -23.47 18.65
N GLY A 9 18.74 -23.87 17.49
CA GLY A 9 18.29 -22.96 16.44
C GLY A 9 17.24 -21.97 16.92
N ALA A 10 16.21 -22.44 17.64
CA ALA A 10 15.16 -21.61 18.22
C ALA A 10 15.71 -20.65 19.30
N ARG A 11 16.69 -21.10 20.11
CA ARG A 11 17.38 -20.23 21.08
C ARG A 11 18.11 -19.10 20.38
N ARG A 12 18.93 -19.41 19.37
CA ARG A 12 19.67 -18.41 18.58
C ARG A 12 18.72 -17.47 17.83
N PHE A 13 17.61 -18.00 17.31
CA PHE A 13 16.56 -17.18 16.72
C PHE A 13 16.03 -16.17 17.74
N LYS A 14 15.66 -16.62 18.95
CA LYS A 14 15.15 -15.77 20.03
C LYS A 14 16.14 -14.68 20.42
N GLU A 15 17.42 -14.99 20.54
CA GLU A 15 18.47 -14.00 20.81
C GLU A 15 18.51 -12.89 19.75
N LYS A 16 18.42 -13.27 18.47
CA LYS A 16 18.39 -12.30 17.36
C LYS A 16 17.11 -11.48 17.34
N MET A 17 15.95 -12.07 17.63
CA MET A 17 14.69 -11.34 17.76
C MET A 17 14.74 -10.30 18.89
N ASN A 18 15.26 -10.68 20.06
CA ASN A 18 15.40 -9.78 21.20
C ASN A 18 16.37 -8.62 20.92
N ALA A 19 17.41 -8.85 20.10
CA ALA A 19 18.34 -7.83 19.67
C ALA A 19 17.80 -6.93 18.53
N GLY A 20 16.60 -7.19 18.00
CA GLY A 20 16.05 -6.49 16.83
C GLY A 20 16.72 -6.90 15.50
N ALA A 21 17.55 -7.93 15.49
CA ALA A 21 18.25 -8.43 14.32
C ALA A 21 17.36 -9.37 13.49
N TYR A 22 16.18 -8.89 13.06
CA TYR A 22 15.13 -9.71 12.45
C TYR A 22 15.56 -10.41 11.15
N LYS A 23 16.43 -9.79 10.35
CA LYS A 23 16.99 -10.40 9.13
C LYS A 23 17.86 -11.63 9.46
N GLU A 24 18.68 -11.53 10.50
CA GLU A 24 19.52 -12.65 10.96
C GLU A 24 18.65 -13.75 11.57
N ALA A 25 17.63 -13.39 12.34
CA ALA A 25 16.65 -14.34 12.87
C ALA A 25 15.94 -15.11 11.73
N ALA A 26 15.46 -14.39 10.71
CA ALA A 26 14.82 -15.00 9.54
C ALA A 26 15.77 -15.95 8.79
N LYS A 27 17.05 -15.60 8.68
CA LYS A 27 18.08 -16.48 8.11
C LYS A 27 18.25 -17.77 8.93
N ILE A 28 18.34 -17.67 10.27
CA ILE A 28 18.43 -18.85 11.14
C ILE A 28 17.22 -19.77 10.95
N LYS A 29 16.00 -19.21 10.90
CA LYS A 29 14.78 -19.98 10.61
C LYS A 29 14.89 -20.72 9.28
N SER A 30 15.30 -20.02 8.23
CA SER A 30 15.40 -20.59 6.88
C SER A 30 16.46 -21.70 6.82
N ASP A 31 17.67 -21.43 7.33
CA ASP A 31 18.81 -22.34 7.26
C ASP A 31 18.57 -23.64 8.06
N LEU A 32 17.76 -23.57 9.12
CA LEU A 32 17.46 -24.70 9.99
C LEU A 32 16.05 -25.29 9.78
N GLY A 33 15.25 -24.72 8.88
CA GLY A 33 13.87 -25.15 8.64
C GLY A 33 12.99 -25.08 9.89
N LEU A 34 13.17 -24.06 10.74
CA LEU A 34 12.44 -23.97 12.00
C LEU A 34 10.93 -23.73 11.75
N PRO A 35 10.04 -24.55 12.31
CA PRO A 35 8.60 -24.32 12.20
C PRO A 35 8.18 -23.12 13.04
N ASN A 36 7.18 -22.36 12.57
CA ASN A 36 6.67 -21.17 13.28
C ASN A 36 6.21 -21.48 14.71
N SER A 37 5.74 -22.71 14.98
CA SER A 37 5.32 -23.15 16.32
C SER A 37 6.42 -23.04 17.37
N MET A 38 7.70 -23.18 17.00
CA MET A 38 8.84 -23.04 17.93
C MET A 38 9.25 -21.59 18.17
N LEU A 39 8.71 -20.64 17.40
CA LEU A 39 9.18 -19.25 17.34
C LEU A 39 8.18 -18.27 17.95
N GLN A 40 6.94 -18.71 18.21
CA GLN A 40 5.82 -17.88 18.62
C GLN A 40 6.16 -16.93 19.80
N ASP A 41 6.74 -17.45 20.87
CA ASP A 41 7.08 -16.64 22.06
C ASP A 41 8.10 -15.54 21.75
N ALA A 42 9.12 -15.86 20.96
CA ALA A 42 10.15 -14.91 20.56
C ALA A 42 9.58 -13.83 19.62
N VAL A 43 8.72 -14.25 18.67
CA VAL A 43 8.07 -13.32 17.75
C VAL A 43 7.07 -12.43 18.46
N LYS A 44 6.27 -12.97 19.40
CA LYS A 44 5.33 -12.19 20.21
C LYS A 44 6.07 -11.13 21.05
N SER A 45 7.16 -11.53 21.70
CA SER A 45 7.99 -10.59 22.48
C SER A 45 8.54 -9.46 21.61
N ALA A 46 9.01 -9.78 20.39
CA ALA A 46 9.46 -8.78 19.43
C ALA A 46 8.32 -7.90 18.90
N TYR A 47 7.16 -8.48 18.61
CA TYR A 47 5.95 -7.74 18.25
C TYR A 47 5.61 -6.69 19.31
N ASP A 48 5.51 -7.10 20.58
CA ASP A 48 5.18 -6.22 21.71
C ASP A 48 6.22 -5.09 21.85
N ALA A 49 7.49 -5.41 21.67
CA ALA A 49 8.58 -4.42 21.71
C ALA A 49 8.47 -3.38 20.59
N ASN A 50 8.15 -3.79 19.36
CA ASN A 50 7.94 -2.87 18.23
C ASN A 50 6.67 -2.04 18.41
N MET A 51 5.58 -2.64 18.89
CA MET A 51 4.34 -1.92 19.23
C MET A 51 4.61 -0.82 20.26
N LYS A 52 5.38 -1.12 21.32
CA LYS A 52 5.75 -0.14 22.35
C LYS A 52 6.63 1.00 21.82
N LYS A 53 7.49 0.72 20.83
CA LYS A 53 8.36 1.73 20.19
C LYS A 53 7.64 2.58 19.14
N GLY A 54 6.46 2.16 18.68
CA GLY A 54 5.75 2.80 17.57
C GLY A 54 6.19 2.31 16.18
N ASP A 55 6.92 1.21 16.12
CA ASP A 55 7.39 0.56 14.88
C ASP A 55 6.30 -0.39 14.34
N TYR A 56 5.10 0.16 14.13
CA TYR A 56 3.89 -0.60 13.83
C TYR A 56 3.97 -1.42 12.52
N SER A 57 4.64 -0.90 11.48
CA SER A 57 4.82 -1.65 10.22
C SER A 57 5.58 -2.95 10.47
N LEU A 58 6.64 -2.87 11.27
CA LEU A 58 7.49 -4.01 11.59
C LEU A 58 6.77 -5.01 12.49
N ALA A 59 5.98 -4.53 13.45
CA ALA A 59 5.11 -5.38 14.24
C ALA A 59 4.11 -6.14 13.35
N ALA A 60 3.45 -5.47 12.41
CA ALA A 60 2.51 -6.10 11.48
C ALA A 60 3.21 -7.13 10.57
N GLU A 61 4.40 -6.81 10.05
CA GLU A 61 5.22 -7.72 9.24
C GLU A 61 5.60 -8.99 10.01
N LEU A 62 6.05 -8.84 11.27
CA LEU A 62 6.35 -9.97 12.14
C LEU A 62 5.10 -10.84 12.39
N ALA A 63 3.96 -10.20 12.66
CA ALA A 63 2.71 -10.93 12.87
C ALA A 63 2.28 -11.70 11.61
N LYS A 64 2.43 -11.11 10.43
CA LYS A 64 2.11 -11.74 9.13
C LYS A 64 3.08 -12.86 8.78
N GLN A 65 4.39 -12.66 8.96
CA GLN A 65 5.43 -13.59 8.53
C GLN A 65 5.47 -14.88 9.36
N TYR A 66 5.10 -14.80 10.63
CA TYR A 66 5.20 -15.91 11.59
C TYR A 66 3.84 -16.39 12.10
N ASP A 67 2.76 -16.04 11.40
CA ASP A 67 1.39 -16.49 11.68
C ASP A 67 0.94 -16.21 13.13
N LEU A 68 1.25 -15.03 13.67
CA LEU A 68 0.59 -14.57 14.90
C LEU A 68 -0.92 -14.42 14.65
N PRO A 69 -1.76 -14.43 15.71
CA PRO A 69 -3.20 -14.23 15.57
C PRO A 69 -3.54 -13.01 14.73
N SER A 70 -4.59 -13.10 13.91
CA SER A 70 -5.01 -12.05 12.97
C SER A 70 -5.16 -10.69 13.64
N ASP A 71 -5.64 -10.66 14.87
CA ASP A 71 -5.89 -9.43 15.61
C ASP A 71 -4.60 -8.65 15.89
N HIS A 72 -3.47 -9.34 16.12
CA HIS A 72 -2.17 -8.68 16.29
C HIS A 72 -1.71 -8.06 14.97
N ARG A 73 -1.85 -8.81 13.86
CA ARG A 73 -1.50 -8.31 12.53
C ARG A 73 -2.34 -7.08 12.17
N LEU A 74 -3.66 -7.15 12.37
CA LEU A 74 -4.59 -6.09 12.01
C LEU A 74 -4.44 -4.86 12.91
N GLU A 75 -4.25 -5.02 14.21
CA GLU A 75 -4.02 -3.91 15.13
C GLU A 75 -2.76 -3.12 14.75
N ALA A 76 -1.62 -3.81 14.58
CA ALA A 76 -0.38 -3.16 14.18
C ALA A 76 -0.48 -2.51 12.79
N ALA A 77 -1.11 -3.20 11.83
CA ALA A 77 -1.32 -2.66 10.50
C ALA A 77 -2.20 -1.40 10.53
N GLN A 78 -3.27 -1.38 11.31
CA GLN A 78 -4.16 -0.23 11.43
C GLN A 78 -3.42 0.99 12.01
N ARG A 79 -2.59 0.81 13.05
CA ARG A 79 -1.77 1.90 13.59
C ARG A 79 -0.73 2.41 12.58
N SER A 80 -0.09 1.49 11.84
CA SER A 80 0.85 1.88 10.78
C SER A 80 0.16 2.62 9.65
N PHE A 81 -1.07 2.23 9.30
CA PHE A 81 -1.89 2.91 8.30
C PHE A 81 -2.17 4.35 8.71
N TYR A 82 -2.66 4.58 9.93
CA TYR A 82 -2.97 5.94 10.39
C TYR A 82 -1.73 6.83 10.43
N ARG A 83 -0.55 6.31 10.83
CA ARG A 83 0.70 7.06 10.74
C ARG A 83 1.03 7.51 9.31
N LYS A 84 0.73 6.68 8.30
CA LYS A 84 0.89 7.06 6.88
C LYS A 84 -0.14 8.11 6.46
N ILE A 85 -1.39 8.01 6.92
CA ILE A 85 -2.43 9.03 6.69
C ILE A 85 -2.02 10.38 7.30
N ASP A 86 -1.56 10.38 8.55
CA ASP A 86 -1.14 11.60 9.26
C ASP A 86 0.09 12.26 8.60
N SER A 87 0.95 11.45 7.99
CA SER A 87 2.11 11.92 7.21
C SER A 87 1.76 12.24 5.75
N GLU A 88 0.47 12.20 5.40
CA GLU A 88 -0.09 12.40 4.05
C GLU A 88 0.48 11.49 2.96
N PHE A 89 1.00 10.32 3.32
CA PHE A 89 1.45 9.28 2.39
C PHE A 89 0.27 8.40 1.94
N TYR A 90 -0.77 9.03 1.39
CA TYR A 90 -2.08 8.41 1.15
C TYR A 90 -2.04 7.21 0.21
N ARG A 91 -1.29 7.29 -0.91
CA ARG A 91 -1.17 6.15 -1.84
C ARG A 91 -0.51 4.95 -1.15
N ALA A 92 0.60 5.19 -0.46
CA ALA A 92 1.27 4.15 0.31
C ALA A 92 0.39 3.60 1.45
N ALA A 93 -0.47 4.42 2.05
CA ALA A 93 -1.46 3.98 3.04
C ALA A 93 -2.50 3.04 2.40
N ALA A 94 -3.00 3.37 1.21
CA ALA A 94 -3.96 2.52 0.48
C ALA A 94 -3.34 1.17 0.05
N GLU A 95 -2.13 1.19 -0.50
CA GLU A 95 -1.36 -0.01 -0.85
C GLU A 95 -1.12 -0.90 0.37
N TYR A 96 -0.68 -0.28 1.48
CA TYR A 96 -0.43 -0.98 2.74
C TYR A 96 -1.70 -1.59 3.34
N ALA A 97 -2.81 -0.85 3.36
CA ALA A 97 -4.09 -1.35 3.83
C ALA A 97 -4.54 -2.58 3.04
N LYS A 98 -4.40 -2.55 1.71
CA LYS A 98 -4.71 -3.68 0.83
C LYS A 98 -3.80 -4.88 1.11
N GLU A 99 -2.50 -4.65 1.28
CA GLU A 99 -1.51 -5.70 1.54
C GLU A 99 -1.73 -6.43 2.87
N PHE A 100 -2.16 -5.71 3.92
CA PHE A 100 -2.36 -6.27 5.25
C PHE A 100 -3.78 -6.75 5.53
N GLY A 101 -4.67 -6.63 4.54
CA GLY A 101 -6.06 -7.05 4.66
C GLY A 101 -6.85 -6.18 5.64
N LEU A 102 -6.55 -4.87 5.67
CA LEU A 102 -7.39 -3.91 6.37
C LEU A 102 -8.73 -3.73 5.63
N PRO A 103 -9.78 -3.23 6.31
CA PRO A 103 -11.08 -2.97 5.70
C PRO A 103 -11.02 -2.21 4.36
N GLU A 104 -11.86 -2.62 3.40
CA GLU A 104 -11.87 -2.04 2.04
C GLU A 104 -12.20 -0.54 2.03
N ASP A 105 -12.98 -0.06 3.00
CA ASP A 105 -13.28 1.35 3.17
C ASP A 105 -12.03 2.15 3.54
N MET A 106 -11.13 1.61 4.37
CA MET A 106 -9.83 2.23 4.66
C MET A 106 -8.96 2.35 3.42
N VAL A 107 -8.88 1.28 2.60
CA VAL A 107 -8.15 1.29 1.32
C VAL A 107 -8.72 2.39 0.42
N ARG A 108 -10.04 2.41 0.25
CA ARG A 108 -10.75 3.36 -0.62
C ARG A 108 -10.59 4.80 -0.16
N GLN A 109 -10.76 5.08 1.14
CA GLN A 109 -10.61 6.42 1.70
C GLN A 109 -9.19 6.96 1.52
N ALA A 110 -8.17 6.13 1.75
CA ALA A 110 -6.78 6.51 1.51
C ALA A 110 -6.52 6.79 0.02
N ALA A 111 -7.04 5.96 -0.88
CA ALA A 111 -6.93 6.17 -2.32
C ALA A 111 -7.63 7.46 -2.78
N ILE A 112 -8.81 7.78 -2.24
CA ILE A 112 -9.51 9.05 -2.51
C ILE A 112 -8.67 10.24 -2.05
N GLN A 113 -8.05 10.19 -0.87
CA GLN A 113 -7.16 11.25 -0.41
C GLN A 113 -5.92 11.40 -1.31
N ALA A 114 -5.33 10.29 -1.75
CA ALA A 114 -4.21 10.29 -2.69
C ALA A 114 -4.58 10.91 -4.04
N PHE A 115 -5.76 10.57 -4.56
CA PHE A 115 -6.33 11.14 -5.77
C PHE A 115 -6.51 12.65 -5.64
N ASN A 116 -7.20 13.09 -4.58
CA ASN A 116 -7.49 14.50 -4.34
C ASN A 116 -6.22 15.34 -4.20
N LYS A 117 -5.22 14.83 -3.47
CA LYS A 117 -3.90 15.48 -3.35
C LYS A 117 -3.19 15.58 -4.70
N SER A 118 -3.25 14.55 -5.53
CA SER A 118 -2.66 14.58 -6.87
C SER A 118 -3.38 15.59 -7.77
N MET A 119 -4.71 15.63 -7.71
CA MET A 119 -5.53 16.58 -8.47
C MET A 119 -5.30 18.04 -8.07
N SER A 120 -5.07 18.32 -6.78
CA SER A 120 -4.79 19.67 -6.29
C SER A 120 -3.39 20.16 -6.68
N MET A 121 -2.42 19.25 -6.78
CA MET A 121 -1.06 19.55 -7.26
C MET A 121 -0.93 19.58 -8.79
N GLY A 122 -2.04 19.40 -9.54
CA GLY A 122 -2.02 19.33 -11.00
C GLY A 122 -1.36 18.07 -11.57
N MET A 123 -1.08 17.06 -10.75
CA MET A 123 -0.50 15.77 -11.13
C MET A 123 -1.58 14.83 -11.69
N VAL A 124 -2.24 15.26 -12.76
CA VAL A 124 -3.45 14.60 -13.30
C VAL A 124 -3.18 13.16 -13.74
N LYS A 125 -2.02 12.88 -14.33
CA LYS A 125 -1.64 11.50 -14.70
C LYS A 125 -1.59 10.59 -13.47
N ASN A 126 -0.98 11.06 -12.38
CA ASN A 126 -0.90 10.29 -11.13
C ASN A 126 -2.28 10.10 -10.50
N ALA A 127 -3.15 11.11 -10.55
CA ALA A 127 -4.53 10.99 -10.10
C ALA A 127 -5.30 9.91 -10.90
N ALA A 128 -5.18 9.91 -12.23
CA ALA A 128 -5.82 8.90 -13.07
C ALA A 128 -5.31 7.48 -12.77
N GLU A 129 -3.99 7.31 -12.59
CA GLU A 129 -3.39 6.03 -12.20
C GLU A 129 -3.92 5.55 -10.84
N ILE A 130 -4.00 6.43 -9.83
CA ILE A 130 -4.59 6.09 -8.52
C ILE A 130 -6.06 5.67 -8.68
N ALA A 131 -6.84 6.39 -9.50
CA ALA A 131 -8.24 6.07 -9.71
C ALA A 131 -8.44 4.72 -10.38
N ASP A 132 -7.57 4.34 -11.31
CA ASP A 132 -7.60 3.04 -11.98
C ASP A 132 -7.09 1.91 -11.05
N ASP A 133 -5.95 2.10 -10.36
CA ASP A 133 -5.32 1.10 -9.48
C ASP A 133 -6.20 0.69 -8.29
N PHE A 134 -6.99 1.63 -7.77
CA PHE A 134 -7.88 1.41 -6.62
C PHE A 134 -9.36 1.34 -6.99
N ASP A 135 -9.66 1.27 -8.29
CA ASP A 135 -11.01 1.25 -8.84
C ASP A 135 -11.94 2.30 -8.21
N LEU A 136 -11.46 3.55 -8.19
CA LEU A 136 -12.24 4.66 -7.67
C LEU A 136 -13.50 4.92 -8.54
N PRO A 137 -14.54 5.55 -7.98
CA PRO A 137 -15.78 5.81 -8.69
C PRO A 137 -15.57 6.47 -10.07
N ARG A 138 -16.37 6.06 -11.06
CA ARG A 138 -16.32 6.60 -12.43
C ARG A 138 -16.30 8.14 -12.50
N PRO A 139 -17.07 8.89 -11.68
CA PRO A 139 -16.97 10.35 -11.68
C PRO A 139 -15.56 10.90 -11.39
N MET A 140 -14.78 10.25 -10.52
CA MET A 140 -13.40 10.66 -10.22
C MET A 140 -12.46 10.36 -11.40
N LYS A 141 -12.62 9.19 -12.03
CA LYS A 141 -11.89 8.85 -13.26
C LYS A 141 -12.16 9.88 -14.37
N GLN A 142 -13.43 10.27 -14.54
CA GLN A 142 -13.85 11.30 -15.49
C GLN A 142 -13.31 12.68 -15.15
N GLU A 143 -13.24 13.06 -13.87
CA GLU A 143 -12.68 14.34 -13.44
C GLU A 143 -11.19 14.46 -13.81
N ALA A 144 -10.39 13.42 -13.53
CA ALA A 144 -8.99 13.38 -13.93
C ALA A 144 -8.84 13.37 -15.46
N ALA A 145 -9.67 12.60 -16.16
CA ALA A 145 -9.68 12.59 -17.62
C ALA A 145 -10.00 13.98 -18.21
N LYS A 146 -10.97 14.71 -17.63
CA LYS A 146 -11.34 16.06 -18.04
C LYS A 146 -10.16 17.04 -17.92
N LYS A 147 -9.49 17.07 -16.76
CA LYS A 147 -8.29 17.91 -16.60
C LYS A 147 -7.17 17.50 -17.55
N SER A 148 -7.00 16.21 -17.80
CA SER A 148 -5.96 15.71 -18.71
C SER A 148 -6.27 16.12 -20.15
N PHE A 149 -7.53 16.03 -20.56
CA PHE A 149 -8.00 16.54 -21.85
C PHE A 149 -7.66 18.02 -22.00
N GLU A 150 -8.03 18.86 -21.03
CA GLU A 150 -7.80 20.31 -21.06
C GLU A 150 -6.30 20.63 -21.19
N GLN A 151 -5.44 19.96 -20.43
CA GLN A 151 -3.98 20.10 -20.53
C GLN A 151 -3.46 19.74 -21.93
N HIS A 152 -3.96 18.65 -22.53
CA HIS A 152 -3.56 18.25 -23.88
C HIS A 152 -4.07 19.20 -24.95
N MET A 153 -5.29 19.72 -24.82
CA MET A 153 -5.84 20.74 -25.72
C MET A 153 -5.00 22.01 -25.70
N GLN A 154 -4.65 22.51 -24.52
CA GLN A 154 -3.79 23.69 -24.35
C GLN A 154 -2.39 23.48 -24.93
N ALA A 155 -1.84 22.27 -24.82
CA ALA A 155 -0.54 21.91 -25.38
C ALA A 155 -0.55 21.61 -26.90
N GLY A 156 -1.69 21.75 -27.58
CA GLY A 156 -1.82 21.42 -29.00
C GLY A 156 -1.81 19.92 -29.32
N LEU A 157 -1.94 19.06 -28.30
CA LEU A 157 -1.90 17.61 -28.40
C LEU A 157 -3.30 17.03 -28.67
N TYR A 158 -3.99 17.55 -29.68
CA TYR A 158 -5.43 17.30 -29.92
C TYR A 158 -5.79 15.82 -30.10
N ARG A 159 -4.96 15.04 -30.80
CA ARG A 159 -5.18 13.59 -30.95
C ARG A 159 -5.11 12.85 -29.61
N LYS A 160 -4.28 13.29 -28.67
CA LYS A 160 -4.21 12.71 -27.32
C LYS A 160 -5.43 13.13 -26.50
N ALA A 161 -5.82 14.40 -26.57
CA ALA A 161 -7.04 14.90 -25.93
C ALA A 161 -8.27 14.09 -26.39
N LEU A 162 -8.45 13.92 -27.71
CA LEU A 162 -9.55 13.14 -28.29
C LEU A 162 -9.58 11.70 -27.74
N LYS A 163 -8.43 11.01 -27.71
CA LYS A 163 -8.33 9.65 -27.15
C LYS A 163 -8.74 9.59 -25.68
N ILE A 164 -8.38 10.60 -24.89
CA ILE A 164 -8.78 10.69 -23.48
C ILE A 164 -10.30 10.87 -23.37
N ALA A 165 -10.87 11.79 -24.15
CA ALA A 165 -12.30 12.05 -24.14
C ALA A 165 -13.12 10.80 -24.47
N GLN A 166 -12.72 10.07 -25.51
CA GLN A 166 -13.36 8.82 -25.91
C GLN A 166 -13.18 7.71 -24.87
N LYS A 167 -11.95 7.52 -24.33
CA LYS A 167 -11.67 6.44 -23.37
C LYS A 167 -12.50 6.56 -22.09
N TYR A 168 -12.73 7.78 -21.62
CA TYR A 168 -13.39 8.02 -20.33
C TYR A 168 -14.83 8.53 -20.48
N ASP A 169 -15.41 8.45 -21.69
CA ASP A 169 -16.76 8.92 -22.01
C ASP A 169 -17.00 10.36 -21.52
N LEU A 170 -16.07 11.27 -21.86
CA LEU A 170 -16.24 12.69 -21.59
C LEU A 170 -17.36 13.28 -22.47
N PRO A 171 -17.95 14.43 -22.09
CA PRO A 171 -19.03 15.06 -22.84
C PRO A 171 -18.74 15.18 -24.34
N GLU A 172 -19.75 14.95 -25.17
CA GLU A 172 -19.65 14.99 -26.64
C GLU A 172 -19.08 16.32 -27.16
N GLU A 173 -19.38 17.43 -26.48
CA GLU A 173 -18.84 18.75 -26.80
C GLU A 173 -17.31 18.79 -26.75
N MET A 174 -16.69 18.09 -25.79
CA MET A 174 -15.23 18.00 -25.67
C MET A 174 -14.63 17.14 -26.80
N VAL A 175 -15.32 16.06 -27.19
CA VAL A 175 -14.92 15.22 -28.33
C VAL A 175 -14.92 16.06 -29.60
N ALA A 176 -16.02 16.77 -29.88
CA ALA A 176 -16.17 17.62 -31.05
C ALA A 176 -15.14 18.76 -31.09
N GLU A 177 -14.83 19.35 -29.93
CA GLU A 177 -13.81 20.41 -29.83
C GLU A 177 -12.43 19.90 -30.27
N ALA A 178 -12.02 18.73 -29.81
CA ALA A 178 -10.74 18.14 -30.17
C ALA A 178 -10.68 17.73 -31.66
N GLU A 179 -11.77 17.18 -32.21
CA GLU A 179 -11.86 16.82 -33.63
C GLU A 179 -11.70 18.04 -34.54
N LYS A 180 -12.36 19.15 -34.21
CA LYS A 180 -12.24 20.42 -34.96
C LYS A 180 -10.82 20.99 -34.98
N LYS A 181 -9.99 20.68 -33.98
CA LYS A 181 -8.59 21.12 -33.93
C LYS A 181 -7.64 20.22 -34.72
N ILE A 182 -8.08 19.02 -35.10
CA ILE A 182 -7.30 18.06 -35.89
C ILE A 182 -7.53 18.26 -37.39
N SER A 183 -8.74 18.67 -37.78
CA SER A 183 -9.14 19.00 -39.16
C SER A 183 -8.45 20.26 -39.67
#